data_AF-U5GST8-F1
#
_entry.id   AF-U5GST8-F1
#
_cell.length_a   1.000
_cell.length_b   1.000
_cell.length_c   1.000
_cell.angle_alpha   90.00
_cell.angle_beta   90.00
_cell.angle_gamma   90.00
#
_symmetry.space_group_name_H-M   'P 1'
#
loop_
_entity.id
_entity.type
_entity.pdbx_description
1 polymer ?
#
loop_
_entity_poly.entity_id
_entity_poly.type
_entity_poly.pdbx_seq_one_letter_code
_entity_poly.pdbx_strand_id
1 'polypeptide(L)'
;MNPGVEDLARLGCERMLIFAAEEDYLTVTAKNYYEKLKRSGWKGTIELVENEKEDHYFHLLDLDGDKAQEMRHKFVSFLKQDQFNLL
;
A
#
# COMPACT_ATOMS: atom_id res chain seq x y z
N MET A 1 8.97 -9.33 -9.44
CA MET A 1 8.31 -10.65 -9.22
C MET A 1 6.83 -10.53 -9.56
N ASN A 2 6.20 -11.58 -10.08
CA ASN A 2 4.77 -11.64 -10.40
C ASN A 2 4.20 -12.97 -9.88
N PRO A 3 3.90 -13.09 -8.57
CA PRO A 3 3.52 -14.36 -7.93
C PRO A 3 2.19 -14.91 -8.49
N GLY A 4 2.01 -16.23 -8.54
CA GLY A 4 0.77 -16.85 -9.01
C GLY A 4 -0.44 -16.43 -8.16
N VAL A 5 -1.66 -16.55 -8.69
CA VAL A 5 -2.85 -16.24 -7.88
C VAL A 5 -3.00 -17.25 -6.74
N GLU A 6 -2.57 -18.49 -6.95
CA GLU A 6 -2.54 -19.57 -5.97
C GLU A 6 -1.57 -19.28 -4.83
N ASP A 7 -0.44 -18.64 -5.12
CA ASP A 7 0.51 -18.19 -4.10
C ASP A 7 -0.06 -17.05 -3.26
N LEU A 8 -0.71 -16.08 -3.93
CA LEU A 8 -1.35 -14.94 -3.26
C LEU A 8 -2.53 -15.36 -2.38
N ALA A 9 -3.29 -16.38 -2.78
CA ALA A 9 -4.40 -16.92 -1.99
C ALA A 9 -3.94 -17.45 -0.62
N ARG A 10 -2.64 -17.79 -0.49
CA ARG A 10 -2.04 -18.44 0.68
C ARG A 10 -1.21 -17.48 1.55
N LEU A 11 -1.29 -16.18 1.32
CA LEU A 11 -0.64 -15.19 2.19
C LEU A 11 -1.13 -15.36 3.63
N GLY A 12 -0.18 -15.54 4.56
CA GLY A 12 -0.47 -15.79 5.97
C GLY A 12 -0.82 -14.55 6.78
N CYS A 13 -0.71 -13.35 6.20
CA CYS A 13 -1.20 -12.14 6.83
C CYS A 13 -2.72 -11.97 6.59
N GLU A 14 -3.36 -11.24 7.49
CA GLU A 14 -4.80 -10.96 7.42
C GLU A 14 -5.12 -9.59 6.81
N ARG A 15 -4.13 -8.70 6.79
CA ARG A 15 -4.28 -7.32 6.31
C ARG A 15 -3.08 -6.94 5.45
N MET A 16 -3.33 -6.15 4.43
CA MET A 16 -2.30 -5.61 3.55
C MET A 16 -2.58 -4.14 3.26
N LEU A 17 -1.56 -3.32 3.40
CA LEU A 17 -1.55 -1.92 3.02
C LEU A 17 -0.47 -1.70 1.95
N ILE A 18 -0.86 -1.16 0.80
CA ILE A 18 0.03 -0.88 -0.33
C ILE A 18 0.06 0.63 -0.53
N PHE A 19 1.26 1.20 -0.62
CA PHE A 19 1.46 2.59 -1.03
C PHE A 19 1.98 2.61 -2.47
N ALA A 20 1.43 3.51 -3.28
CA ALA A 20 1.89 3.82 -4.63
C ALA A 20 2.07 5.34 -4.75
N ALA A 21 2.98 5.76 -5.62
CA ALA A 21 3.27 7.17 -5.90
C ALA A 21 2.96 7.43 -7.37
N GLU A 22 2.07 8.37 -7.69
CA GLU A 22 1.45 8.48 -9.02
C GLU A 22 2.45 8.52 -10.17
N GLU A 23 3.59 9.20 -9.99
CA GLU A 23 4.61 9.39 -11.02
C GLU A 23 5.65 8.26 -11.04
N ASP A 24 5.63 7.36 -10.05
CA ASP A 24 6.53 6.21 -9.97
C ASP A 24 6.16 5.14 -11.03
N TYR A 25 7.16 4.71 -11.81
CA TYR A 25 7.01 3.64 -12.80
C TYR A 25 6.55 2.29 -12.18
N LEU A 26 6.72 2.11 -10.86
CA LEU A 26 6.24 0.95 -10.12
C LEU A 26 4.74 1.01 -9.77
N THR A 27 4.06 2.13 -9.96
CA THR A 27 2.62 2.26 -9.64
C THR A 27 1.75 1.28 -10.42
N VAL A 28 2.09 1.01 -11.67
CA VAL A 28 1.42 -0.04 -12.46
C VAL A 28 1.60 -1.42 -11.81
N THR A 29 2.78 -1.70 -11.26
CA THR A 29 3.07 -2.95 -10.54
C THR A 29 2.27 -3.05 -9.25
N ALA A 30 2.19 -1.97 -8.46
CA ALA A 30 1.40 -1.91 -7.23
C ALA A 30 -0.09 -2.15 -7.51
N LYS A 31 -0.66 -1.46 -8.50
CA LYS A 31 -2.05 -1.64 -8.93
C LYS A 31 -2.34 -3.05 -9.44
N ASN A 32 -1.43 -3.62 -10.22
CA ASN A 32 -1.54 -5.00 -10.71
C ASN A 32 -1.51 -6.01 -9.56
N TYR A 33 -0.63 -5.82 -8.58
CA TYR A 33 -0.57 -6.67 -7.40
C TYR A 33 -1.86 -6.58 -6.57
N TYR A 34 -2.37 -5.36 -6.34
CA TYR A 34 -3.63 -5.09 -5.66
C TYR A 34 -4.80 -5.85 -6.31
N GLU A 35 -5.00 -5.70 -7.63
CA GLU A 35 -6.08 -6.38 -8.35
C GLU A 35 -5.87 -7.90 -8.43
N LYS A 36 -4.62 -8.36 -8.56
CA LYS A 36 -4.29 -9.79 -8.56
C LYS A 36 -4.57 -10.44 -7.20
N LEU A 37 -4.29 -9.73 -6.11
CA LEU A 37 -4.57 -10.19 -4.75
C LEU A 37 -6.09 -10.24 -4.49
N LYS A 38 -6.85 -9.23 -4.92
CA LYS A 38 -8.33 -9.24 -4.83
C LYS A 38 -8.97 -10.45 -5.52
N ARG A 39 -8.48 -10.82 -6.70
CA ARG A 39 -9.00 -11.98 -7.45
C ARG A 39 -8.42 -13.33 -7.02
N SER A 40 -7.41 -13.35 -6.16
CA SER A 40 -6.71 -14.58 -5.77
C SER A 40 -7.56 -15.51 -4.89
N GLY A 41 -8.64 -14.99 -4.28
CA GLY A 41 -9.40 -15.71 -3.26
C GLY A 41 -8.82 -15.59 -1.85
N TRP A 42 -7.72 -14.85 -1.67
CA TRP A 42 -7.22 -14.44 -0.36
C TRP A 42 -8.34 -13.76 0.45
N LYS A 43 -8.43 -14.11 1.74
CA LYS A 43 -9.55 -13.73 2.61
C LYS A 43 -9.27 -12.51 3.48
N GLY A 44 -8.07 -11.95 3.39
CA GLY A 44 -7.69 -10.75 4.14
C GLY A 44 -8.27 -9.47 3.56
N THR A 45 -8.03 -8.36 4.27
CA THR A 45 -8.38 -7.01 3.81
C THR A 45 -7.19 -6.34 3.14
N ILE A 46 -7.43 -5.67 2.02
CA ILE A 46 -6.40 -4.93 1.28
C ILE A 46 -6.80 -3.46 1.13
N GLU A 47 -5.82 -2.58 1.29
CA GLU A 47 -5.95 -1.15 1.00
C GLU A 47 -4.81 -0.71 0.07
N LEU A 48 -5.14 0.09 -0.94
CA LEU A 48 -4.19 0.78 -1.81
C LEU A 48 -4.32 2.28 -1.58
N VAL A 49 -3.19 2.93 -1.27
CA VAL A 49 -3.09 4.37 -1.10
C VAL A 49 -2.22 4.92 -2.21
N GLU A 50 -2.80 5.75 -3.06
CA GLU A 50 -2.09 6.44 -4.13
C GLU A 50 -1.73 7.86 -3.65
N ASN A 51 -0.46 8.21 -3.76
CA ASN A 51 0.06 9.54 -3.43
C ASN A 51 0.24 10.32 -4.73
N GLU A 52 -0.67 11.26 -4.97
CA GLU A 52 -0.67 12.10 -6.18
C GLU A 52 0.59 12.97 -6.27
N LYS A 53 1.12 13.12 -7.49
CA LYS A 53 2.31 13.93 -7.82
C LYS A 53 3.61 13.52 -7.12
N GLU A 54 3.62 12.41 -6.40
CA GLU A 54 4.81 11.87 -5.77
C GLU A 54 5.49 10.87 -6.71
N ASP A 55 6.82 10.83 -6.66
CA ASP A 55 7.66 9.86 -7.36
C ASP A 55 8.20 8.80 -6.37
N HIS A 56 8.98 7.85 -6.89
CA HIS A 56 9.63 6.80 -6.14
C HIS A 56 10.34 7.37 -4.91
N TYR A 57 10.23 6.66 -3.77
CA TYR A 57 10.86 7.02 -2.48
C TYR A 57 10.60 8.45 -1.96
N PHE A 58 9.54 9.15 -2.39
CA PHE A 58 9.23 10.52 -1.93
C PHE A 58 9.30 10.72 -0.41
N HIS A 59 8.80 9.74 0.36
CA HIS A 59 8.76 9.76 1.82
C HIS A 59 10.14 9.69 2.49
N LEU A 60 11.22 9.49 1.73
CA LEU A 60 12.61 9.56 2.17
C LEU A 60 13.32 10.84 1.70
N LEU A 61 12.78 11.54 0.71
CA LEU A 61 13.35 12.79 0.18
C LEU A 61 12.96 14.01 1.02
N ASP A 62 11.68 14.09 1.36
CA ASP A 62 11.14 15.12 2.21
C ASP A 62 10.39 14.47 3.37
N LEU A 63 11.08 14.38 4.51
CA LEU A 63 10.48 13.80 5.70
C LEU A 63 9.36 14.68 6.25
N ASP A 64 9.42 16.00 6.06
CA ASP A 64 8.45 16.93 6.62
C ASP A 64 7.31 17.25 5.63
N GLY A 65 7.40 16.79 4.39
CA GLY A 65 6.34 16.90 3.39
C GLY A 65 5.03 16.25 3.83
N ASP A 66 3.92 16.92 3.55
CA ASP A 66 2.58 16.52 4.01
C ASP A 66 2.25 15.06 3.65
N LYS A 67 2.54 14.65 2.41
CA LYS A 67 2.31 13.27 1.94
C LYS A 67 3.20 12.25 2.66
N ALA A 68 4.45 12.62 2.96
CA ALA A 68 5.36 11.75 3.71
C ALA A 68 4.86 11.56 5.15
N GLN A 69 4.36 12.63 5.78
CA GLN A 69 3.74 12.56 7.11
C GLN A 69 2.46 11.71 7.09
N GLU A 70 1.55 11.96 6.15
CA GLU A 70 0.31 11.18 5.97
C GLU A 70 0.62 9.67 5.80
N MET A 71 1.57 9.33 4.92
CA MET A 71 2.00 7.95 4.70
C MET A 71 2.55 7.31 5.98
N ARG A 72 3.45 7.99 6.70
CA ARG A 72 4.02 7.46 7.95
C ARG A 72 2.97 7.27 9.04
N HIS A 73 2.08 8.24 9.23
CA HIS A 73 0.98 8.11 10.20
C HIS A 73 0.09 6.92 9.86
N LYS A 74 -0.30 6.76 8.60
CA LYS A 74 -1.12 5.62 8.16
C LYS A 74 -0.40 4.28 8.33
N PHE A 75 0.90 4.23 8.02
CA PHE A 75 1.73 3.05 8.25
C PHE A 75 1.79 2.67 9.74
N VAL A 76 2.03 3.64 10.62
CA VAL A 76 2.04 3.43 12.08
C VAL A 76 0.69 2.95 12.58
N SER A 77 -0.41 3.58 12.16
CA SER A 77 -1.78 3.17 12.54
C SER A 77 -2.10 1.76 12.06
N PHE A 78 -1.71 1.40 10.83
CA PHE A 78 -1.87 0.04 10.31
C PHE A 78 -1.17 -0.99 11.20
N LEU A 79 0.08 -0.73 11.61
CA LEU A 79 0.83 -1.62 12.50
C LEU A 79 0.22 -1.72 13.90
N LYS A 80 -0.20 -0.60 14.47
CA LYS A 80 -0.82 -0.55 15.80
C LYS A 80 -2.22 -1.17 15.84
N GLN A 81 -2.84 -1.36 14.68
CA GLN A 81 -4.25 -1.76 14.53
C GLN A 81 -5.24 -0.69 15.04
N ASP A 82 -4.77 0.55 15.19
CA ASP A 82 -5.58 1.68 15.61
C ASP A 82 -6.32 2.26 14.40
N GLN A 83 -7.65 2.43 14.50
CA GLN A 83 -8.39 3.26 13.54
C GLN A 83 -8.20 4.72 13.92
N PHE A 84 -7.30 5.41 13.23
CA PHE A 84 -7.18 6.85 13.36
C PHE A 84 -8.21 7.52 12.45
N ASN A 85 -9.26 8.08 13.03
CA ASN A 85 -10.17 8.99 12.33
C ASN A 85 -9.47 10.34 12.24
N LEU A 86 -9.15 10.80 11.02
CA LEU A 86 -8.75 12.18 10.79
C LEU A 86 -9.97 13.07 11.08
N LEU A 87 -9.84 13.93 12.10
CA LEU A 87 -10.71 15.09 12.32
C LEU A 87 -10.21 16.26 11.47
#